data_AF-A0A0K8RK34-F1
#
_entry.id   AF-A0A0K8RK34-F1
#
_cell.length_a   1.000
_cell.length_b   1.000
_cell.length_c   1.000
_cell.angle_alpha   90.00
_cell.angle_beta   90.00
_cell.angle_gamma   90.00
#
_symmetry.space_group_name_H-M   'P 1'
#
loop_
_entity.id
_entity.type
_entity.pdbx_description
1 polymer ?
#
loop_
_entity_poly.entity_id
_entity_poly.type
_entity_poly.pdbx_seq_one_letter_code
_entity_poly.pdbx_strand_id
1 'polypeptide(L)'
;MAFNVITFLQLAVFVVILFNINLHSASAGSKGQRASQVSETSITAEFCDTSCTQGTDKTWSGCSGDCFCVHVGNDTEGRCMRWDGDYPSAEEEE
;
A
#
# COMPACT_ATOMS: atom_id res chain seq x y z
N MET A 1 -55.30 11.79 -8.36
CA MET A 1 -54.05 11.69 -7.58
C MET A 1 -53.18 12.87 -7.95
N ALA A 2 -53.00 13.84 -7.06
CA ALA A 2 -52.16 15.01 -7.35
C ALA A 2 -50.69 14.56 -7.29
N PHE A 3 -50.09 14.37 -8.45
CA PHE A 3 -48.66 14.08 -8.55
C PHE A 3 -47.92 15.36 -8.16
N ASN A 4 -47.37 15.41 -6.94
CA ASN A 4 -46.53 16.51 -6.52
C ASN A 4 -45.21 16.42 -7.31
N VAL A 5 -45.12 17.18 -8.40
CA VAL A 5 -43.91 17.26 -9.24
C VAL A 5 -42.67 17.53 -8.39
N ILE A 6 -42.81 18.34 -7.34
CA ILE A 6 -41.75 18.63 -6.37
C ILE A 6 -41.26 17.37 -5.65
N THR A 7 -42.16 16.50 -5.19
CA THR A 7 -41.77 15.25 -4.51
C THR A 7 -41.08 14.28 -5.46
N PHE A 8 -41.49 14.26 -6.73
CA PHE A 8 -40.84 13.45 -7.75
C PHE A 8 -39.41 13.94 -8.04
N LEU A 9 -39.23 15.27 -8.15
CA LEU A 9 -37.90 15.88 -8.31
C LEU A 9 -36.98 15.59 -7.11
N GLN A 10 -37.48 15.70 -5.89
CA GLN A 10 -36.71 15.38 -4.68
C GLN A 10 -36.25 13.92 -4.66
N LEU A 11 -37.13 12.98 -5.01
CA LEU A 11 -36.80 11.56 -5.06
C LEU A 11 -35.75 11.28 -6.16
N ALA A 12 -35.88 11.91 -7.33
CA ALA A 12 -34.89 11.78 -8.40
C ALA A 12 -33.50 12.30 -7.99
N VAL A 13 -33.43 13.46 -7.33
CA VAL A 13 -32.17 14.04 -6.82
C VAL A 13 -31.53 13.11 -5.79
N PHE A 14 -32.33 12.56 -4.86
CA PHE A 14 -31.82 11.66 -3.83
C PHE A 14 -31.22 10.37 -4.42
N VAL A 15 -31.88 9.80 -5.45
CA VAL A 15 -31.37 8.64 -6.18
C VAL A 15 -30.05 8.95 -6.89
N VAL A 16 -29.93 10.11 -7.56
CA VAL A 16 -28.67 10.52 -8.21
C VAL A 16 -27.53 10.68 -7.22
N ILE A 17 -27.78 11.29 -6.05
CA ILE A 17 -26.76 11.44 -4.99
C ILE A 17 -26.30 10.07 -4.47
N LEU A 18 -27.23 9.16 -4.20
CA LEU A 18 -26.90 7.81 -3.74
C LEU A 18 -26.08 7.04 -4.77
N PHE A 19 -26.40 7.12 -6.06
CA PHE A 19 -25.59 6.51 -7.12
C PHE A 19 -24.17 7.10 -7.16
N ASN A 20 -24.01 8.42 -7.05
CA ASN A 20 -22.71 9.07 -7.06
C ASN A 20 -21.84 8.73 -5.84
N ILE A 21 -22.42 8.67 -4.63
CA ILE A 21 -21.66 8.32 -3.42
C ILE A 21 -21.19 6.85 -3.47
N ASN A 22 -22.04 5.95 -3.97
CA ASN A 22 -21.68 4.53 -4.12
C ASN A 22 -20.63 4.30 -5.22
N LEU A 23 -20.56 5.17 -6.24
CA LEU A 23 -19.52 5.12 -7.29
C LEU A 23 -18.12 5.44 -6.77
N HIS A 24 -17.97 6.21 -5.69
CA HIS A 24 -16.66 6.58 -5.14
C HIS A 24 -16.14 5.68 -4.01
N SER A 25 -16.91 4.69 -3.54
CA SER A 25 -16.54 3.87 -2.36
C SER A 25 -16.00 2.47 -2.69
N ALA A 26 -15.59 2.21 -3.93
CA ALA A 26 -15.03 0.93 -4.36
C ALA A 26 -13.61 1.08 -4.93
N SER A 27 -12.63 1.49 -4.12
CA SER A 27 -11.22 1.34 -4.49
C SER A 27 -10.28 1.26 -3.28
N ALA A 28 -10.40 0.16 -2.53
CA ALA A 28 -9.28 -0.48 -1.85
C ALA A 28 -9.46 -2.00 -1.98
N GLY A 29 -9.80 -2.45 -3.19
CA GLY A 29 -9.85 -3.86 -3.55
C GLY A 29 -8.48 -4.26 -4.06
N SER A 30 -7.57 -4.64 -3.17
CA SER A 30 -6.39 -5.44 -3.54
C SER A 30 -6.85 -6.84 -3.94
N LYS A 31 -7.50 -6.96 -5.09
CA LYS A 31 -7.46 -8.19 -5.87
C LYS A 31 -6.26 -8.02 -6.78
N GLY A 32 -5.14 -8.61 -6.38
CA GLY A 32 -3.97 -8.77 -7.23
C GLY A 32 -4.36 -9.55 -8.47
N GLN A 33 -4.94 -8.84 -9.44
CA GLN A 33 -4.99 -9.28 -10.81
C GLN A 33 -3.54 -9.11 -11.26
N ARG A 34 -2.72 -10.15 -11.08
CA ARG A 34 -1.46 -10.30 -11.79
C ARG A 34 -1.83 -10.24 -13.27
N ALA A 35 -1.80 -9.03 -13.81
CA ALA A 35 -1.64 -8.84 -15.23
C ALA A 35 -0.41 -9.68 -15.57
N SER A 36 -0.64 -10.68 -16.41
CA SER A 36 0.39 -11.40 -17.12
C SER A 36 1.05 -10.40 -18.08
N GLN A 37 1.79 -9.45 -17.51
CA GLN A 37 2.82 -8.67 -18.18
C GLN A 37 4.11 -9.02 -17.47
N VAL A 38 4.78 -9.99 -18.07
CA VAL A 38 6.20 -10.22 -17.93
C VAL A 38 6.87 -8.88 -18.26
N SER A 39 7.20 -8.13 -17.21
CA SER A 39 8.19 -7.06 -17.22
C SER A 39 9.15 -7.45 -16.11
N GLU A 40 10.38 -7.77 -16.49
CA GLU A 40 11.39 -8.56 -15.78
C GLU A 40 12.02 -7.85 -14.56
N THR A 41 11.23 -7.12 -13.77
CA THR A 41 11.73 -6.42 -12.58
C THR A 41 10.78 -6.63 -11.41
N SER A 42 10.72 -7.85 -10.88
CA SER A 42 10.05 -8.11 -9.61
C SER A 42 10.98 -7.76 -8.46
N ILE A 43 10.66 -6.70 -7.71
CA ILE A 43 11.29 -6.41 -6.42
C ILE A 43 10.49 -7.16 -5.35
N THR A 44 11.13 -8.12 -4.70
CA THR A 44 10.61 -8.90 -3.57
C THR A 44 11.20 -8.35 -2.29
N ALA A 45 10.36 -8.10 -1.28
CA ALA A 45 10.82 -7.79 0.06
C ALA A 45 10.95 -9.09 0.86
N GLU A 46 12.15 -9.41 1.33
CA GLU A 46 12.42 -10.60 2.13
C GLU A 46 12.78 -10.21 3.57
N PHE A 47 12.23 -10.93 4.55
CA PHE A 47 12.63 -10.77 5.95
C PHE A 47 13.90 -11.57 6.21
N CYS A 48 14.86 -10.95 6.88
CA CYS A 48 16.07 -11.61 7.35
C CYS A 48 15.81 -12.33 8.67
N ASP A 49 16.67 -13.28 9.04
CA ASP A 49 16.50 -14.11 10.25
C ASP A 49 16.65 -13.35 11.57
N THR A 50 17.00 -12.06 11.52
CA THR A 50 17.29 -11.23 12.71
C THR A 50 16.21 -10.18 12.93
N SER A 51 15.96 -9.90 14.21
CA SER A 51 15.18 -8.73 14.65
C SER A 51 16.13 -7.58 14.97
N CYS A 52 15.58 -6.38 15.00
CA CYS A 52 16.28 -5.19 15.50
C CYS A 52 15.50 -4.58 16.65
N THR A 53 16.17 -4.00 17.63
CA THR A 53 15.53 -3.36 18.79
C THR A 53 16.11 -1.98 19.05
N GLN A 54 15.29 -1.08 19.58
CA GLN A 54 15.73 0.25 19.97
C GLN A 54 16.35 0.22 21.37
N GLY A 55 17.61 0.64 21.47
CA GLY A 55 18.34 0.81 22.72
C GLY A 55 17.85 2.00 23.55
N THR A 56 18.40 2.12 24.76
CA THR A 56 18.08 3.22 25.70
C THR A 56 18.51 4.60 25.18
N ASP A 57 19.47 4.63 24.27
CA ASP A 57 20.00 5.79 23.56
C ASP A 57 19.20 6.17 22.31
N LYS A 58 18.07 5.49 22.04
CA LYS A 58 17.24 5.62 20.84
C LYS A 58 17.88 5.10 19.55
N THR A 59 19.00 4.39 19.65
CA THR A 59 19.67 3.77 18.49
C THR A 59 19.11 2.37 18.25
N TRP A 60 18.86 2.01 16.99
CA TRP A 60 18.44 0.65 16.63
C TRP A 60 19.64 -0.29 16.54
N SER A 61 19.49 -1.52 17.06
CA SER A 61 20.47 -2.56 16.83
C SER A 61 20.61 -2.85 15.34
N GLY A 62 21.85 -2.99 14.87
CA GLY A 62 22.12 -3.27 13.46
C GLY A 62 21.56 -4.62 13.01
N CYS A 63 21.27 -4.71 11.72
CA CYS A 63 20.97 -5.96 11.02
C CYS A 63 22.24 -6.52 10.39
N SER A 64 22.28 -7.83 10.13
CA SER A 64 23.42 -8.48 9.49
C SER A 64 23.40 -8.29 7.97
N GLY A 65 24.58 -8.12 7.37
CA GLY A 65 24.77 -8.08 5.91
C GLY A 65 24.12 -6.87 5.25
N ASP A 66 23.39 -7.12 4.17
CA ASP A 66 22.65 -6.18 3.33
C ASP A 66 21.22 -5.89 3.86
N CYS A 67 20.86 -6.44 5.02
CA CYS A 67 19.57 -6.22 5.63
C CYS A 67 19.50 -4.85 6.34
N PHE A 68 18.33 -4.23 6.33
CA PHE A 68 18.02 -3.01 7.07
C PHE A 68 16.85 -3.20 8.04
N CYS A 69 16.83 -2.40 9.11
CA CYS A 69 15.84 -2.51 10.18
C CYS A 69 14.55 -1.76 9.82
N VAL A 70 13.40 -2.42 9.97
CA VAL A 70 12.07 -1.81 9.87
C VAL A 70 11.26 -2.00 11.15
N HIS A 71 10.56 -0.95 11.56
CA HIS A 71 9.68 -0.97 12.73
C HIS A 71 8.36 -0.27 12.42
N VAL A 72 7.31 -0.59 13.19
CA VAL A 72 5.98 0.00 13.00
C VAL A 72 5.74 1.02 14.11
N GLY A 73 5.40 2.26 13.72
CA GLY A 73 5.05 3.32 14.67
C GLY A 73 6.15 3.56 15.71
N ASN A 74 5.77 3.49 16.99
CA ASN A 74 6.63 3.72 18.15
C ASN A 74 7.09 2.42 18.84
N ASP A 75 6.93 1.27 18.19
CA ASP A 75 7.40 -0.01 18.74
C ASP A 75 8.93 0.01 18.86
N THR A 76 9.44 -0.54 19.96
CA THR A 76 10.90 -0.66 20.21
C THR A 76 11.49 -1.94 19.62
N GLU A 77 10.67 -2.76 18.99
CA GLU A 77 11.06 -3.98 18.29
C GLU A 77 10.72 -3.83 16.81
N GLY A 78 11.64 -4.27 15.97
CA GLY A 78 11.56 -4.23 14.52
C GLY A 78 12.10 -5.53 13.93
N ARG A 79 11.94 -5.68 12.61
CA ARG A 79 12.47 -6.81 11.86
C ARG A 79 13.49 -6.34 10.83
N CYS A 80 14.50 -7.16 10.59
CA CYS A 80 15.43 -6.92 9.51
C CYS A 80 14.83 -7.41 8.19
N MET A 81 14.98 -6.63 7.13
CA MET A 81 14.54 -7.00 5.77
C MET A 81 15.57 -6.61 4.73
N ARG A 82 15.56 -7.31 3.60
CA ARG A 82 16.33 -6.96 2.40
C ARG A 82 15.38 -6.85 1.20
N TRP A 83 15.84 -6.17 0.16
CA TRP A 83 15.15 -6.15 -1.11
C TRP A 83 15.89 -7.11 -2.04
N ASP A 84 15.16 -8.09 -2.56
CA ASP A 84 15.66 -9.03 -3.56
C ASP A 84 14.96 -8.73 -4.88
N GLY A 85 15.71 -8.26 -5.87
CA GLY A 85 15.17 -7.90 -7.17
C GLY A 85 16.27 -7.58 -8.14
N ASP A 86 16.05 -7.97 -9.40
CA ASP A 86 16.91 -7.55 -10.49
C ASP A 86 16.63 -6.06 -10.75
N TYR A 87 17.49 -5.21 -10.20
CA TYR A 87 17.49 -3.80 -10.53
C TYR A 87 18.22 -3.66 -11.86
N PRO A 88 17.64 -2.99 -12.87
CA PRO A 88 18.47 -2.51 -13.97
C PRO A 88 19.54 -1.61 -13.32
N SER A 89 20.79 -2.09 -13.30
CA SER A 89 21.93 -1.27 -12.93
C SER A 89 21.82 0.00 -13.76
N ALA A 90 21.86 1.17 -13.13
CA ALA A 90 22.03 2.40 -13.88
C ALA A 90 23.30 2.21 -14.71
N GLU A 91 23.14 1.99 -16.01
CA GLU A 91 24.23 2.05 -16.96
C GLU A 91 24.85 3.42 -16.73
N GLU A 92 26.13 3.44 -16.34
CA GLU A 92 26.90 4.67 -16.25
C GLU A 92 26.75 5.39 -17.60
N GLU A 93 26.06 6.53 -17.59
CA GLU A 93 26.09 7.46 -18.73
C GLU A 93 27.57 7.86 -18.92
N GLU A 94 28.18 7.28 -19.97
CA GLU A 94 29.48 7.54 -20.63
C GLU A 94 30.62 8.26 -19.87
#